data_AF-A0A2E9YL83-F1
#
_entry.id   AF-A0A2E9YL83-F1
#
_cell.length_a   1.000
_cell.length_b   1.000
_cell.length_c   1.000
_cell.angle_alpha   90.00
_cell.angle_beta   90.00
_cell.angle_gamma   90.00
#
_symmetry.space_group_name_H-M   'P 1'
#
loop_
_entity.id
_entity.type
_entity.pdbx_description
1 polymer ?
#
loop_
_entity_poly.entity_id
_entity_poly.type
_entity_poly.pdbx_seq_one_letter_code
_entity_poly.pdbx_strand_id
1 'polypeptide(L)'
;MRRVVVTGIGAVTPLGGDAITSWKNLVKGLSGAQRISRFDPDGFPCRVACEVPIGKGISAKDGTFNPLDWFSQKDLRKVDDFIIFGVAAAEMALKDSGLDLMEISYINAHATSTPKGDEIELKAIKRAFKGRVEHFLSSTKSSIGHLLGAAGAVEAIFSILSIKNNIVPPTINLDDLSIDTKIDLVPHESKEKEINSVLSNSFGFGGTNASVIFSRY
;
A
#
# COMPACT_ATOMS: atom_id res chain seq x y z
N MET A 1 -27.56 -1.41 10.88
CA MET A 1 -26.38 -1.30 9.99
C MET A 1 -25.17 -1.06 10.87
N ARG A 2 -24.14 -1.93 10.83
CA ARG A 2 -22.91 -1.73 11.64
C ARG A 2 -22.03 -0.66 10.97
N ARG A 3 -21.33 0.13 11.77
CA ARG A 3 -20.44 1.21 11.28
C ARG A 3 -19.09 0.61 10.87
N VAL A 4 -18.39 1.30 9.97
CA VAL A 4 -17.01 1.00 9.60
C VAL A 4 -16.18 2.23 9.92
N VAL A 5 -15.02 2.03 10.54
CA VAL A 5 -14.09 3.09 10.94
C VAL A 5 -12.71 2.81 10.35
N VAL A 6 -11.91 3.86 10.18
CA VAL A 6 -10.48 3.71 9.91
C VAL A 6 -9.80 3.41 11.24
N THR A 7 -9.05 2.32 11.31
CA THR A 7 -8.33 1.89 12.52
C THR A 7 -6.83 2.02 12.39
N GLY A 8 -6.27 1.94 11.18
CA GLY A 8 -4.83 2.11 10.95
C GLY A 8 -4.53 2.92 9.70
N ILE A 9 -3.51 3.76 9.77
CA ILE A 9 -3.01 4.55 8.65
C ILE A 9 -1.50 4.40 8.48
N GLY A 10 -1.05 4.34 7.23
CA GLY A 10 0.36 4.38 6.88
C GLY A 10 0.53 5.08 5.55
N ALA A 11 1.54 5.94 5.45
CA ALA A 11 1.80 6.69 4.23
C ALA A 11 3.28 7.03 4.10
N VAL A 12 3.79 6.98 2.87
CA VAL A 12 5.09 7.53 2.48
C VAL A 12 4.80 8.61 1.45
N THR A 13 5.23 9.85 1.73
CA THR A 13 4.87 11.00 0.90
C THR A 13 6.07 11.94 0.68
N PRO A 14 5.96 12.89 -0.26
CA PRO A 14 6.95 13.95 -0.43
C PRO A 14 7.09 14.88 0.78
N LEU A 15 6.18 14.80 1.76
CA LEU A 15 6.22 15.56 3.00
C LEU A 15 6.79 14.76 4.19
N GLY A 16 7.09 13.47 4.03
CA GLY A 16 7.65 12.66 5.12
C GLY A 16 7.63 11.16 4.83
N GLY A 17 8.50 10.42 5.52
CA GLY A 17 8.59 8.97 5.42
C GLY A 17 7.46 8.22 6.14
N ASP A 18 6.60 8.92 6.88
CA ASP A 18 5.43 8.39 7.57
C ASP A 18 4.24 9.39 7.55
N ALA A 19 3.05 8.92 7.92
CA ALA A 19 1.82 9.73 7.92
C ALA A 19 1.86 10.89 8.93
N ILE A 20 2.48 10.70 10.09
CA ILE A 20 2.53 11.69 11.17
C ILE A 20 3.50 12.82 10.83
N THR A 21 4.68 12.50 10.29
CA THR A 21 5.63 13.48 9.77
C THR A 21 5.02 14.25 8.61
N SER A 22 4.38 13.55 7.67
CA SER A 22 3.68 14.17 6.53
C SER A 22 2.64 15.18 7.01
N TRP A 23 1.81 14.80 8.01
CA TRP A 23 0.82 15.69 8.60
C TRP A 23 1.45 16.92 9.27
N LYS A 24 2.49 16.73 10.10
CA LYS A 24 3.20 17.85 10.76
C LYS A 24 3.74 18.85 9.75
N ASN A 25 4.29 18.37 8.64
CA ASN A 25 4.86 19.21 7.59
C ASN A 25 3.77 19.89 6.74
N LEU A 26 2.66 19.19 6.48
CA LEU A 26 1.49 19.76 5.83
C LEU A 26 0.89 20.92 6.63
N VAL A 27 0.69 20.74 7.94
CA VAL A 27 0.16 21.78 8.85
C VAL A 27 1.06 23.02 8.91
N LYS A 28 2.38 22.84 8.77
CA LYS A 28 3.35 23.93 8.69
C LYS A 28 3.39 24.65 7.34
N GLY A 29 2.63 24.16 6.34
CA GLY A 29 2.63 24.72 4.98
C GLY A 29 3.92 24.42 4.22
N LEU A 30 4.64 23.35 4.56
CA LEU A 30 5.83 22.95 3.80
C LEU A 30 5.42 22.38 2.44
N SER A 31 6.21 22.70 1.41
CA SER A 31 6.04 22.16 0.06
C SER A 31 6.90 20.91 -0.13
N GLY A 32 6.33 19.87 -0.71
CA GLY A 32 7.08 18.71 -1.20
C GLY A 32 7.74 18.95 -2.56
N ALA A 33 7.39 20.04 -3.26
CA ALA A 33 7.95 20.36 -4.57
C ALA A 33 9.38 20.88 -4.42
N GLN A 34 10.32 20.21 -5.08
CA GLN A 34 11.74 20.53 -5.10
C GLN A 34 12.32 20.32 -6.49
N ARG A 35 13.55 20.81 -6.74
CA ARG A 35 14.27 20.47 -7.97
C ARG A 35 14.47 18.95 -8.00
N ILE A 36 14.23 18.34 -9.15
CA ILE A 36 14.43 16.89 -9.35
C ILE A 36 15.87 16.53 -8.97
N SER A 37 16.01 15.50 -8.14
CA SER A 37 17.31 15.01 -7.66
C SER A 37 17.65 13.61 -8.17
N ARG A 38 16.65 12.89 -8.70
CA ARG A 38 16.81 11.49 -9.17
C ARG A 38 17.55 11.33 -10.49
N PHE A 39 17.58 12.39 -11.30
CA PHE A 39 18.33 12.47 -12.56
C PHE A 39 18.64 13.94 -12.85
N ASP A 40 19.48 14.23 -13.86
CA ASP A 40 19.73 15.61 -14.29
C ASP A 40 18.52 16.15 -15.08
N PRO A 41 17.76 17.12 -14.53
CA PRO A 41 16.60 17.66 -15.21
C PRO A 41 16.96 18.75 -16.23
N ASP A 42 18.24 19.09 -16.42
CA ASP A 42 18.64 20.10 -17.39
C ASP A 42 18.36 19.59 -18.81
N GLY A 43 17.61 20.40 -19.58
CA GLY A 43 17.08 20.01 -20.91
C GLY A 43 15.60 19.63 -20.91
N PHE A 44 14.97 19.42 -19.74
CA PHE A 44 13.53 19.19 -19.64
C PHE A 44 12.75 20.48 -19.37
N PRO A 45 11.50 20.60 -19.90
CA PRO A 45 10.63 21.74 -19.61
C PRO A 45 10.17 21.77 -18.15
N CYS A 46 10.02 20.58 -17.52
CA CYS A 46 9.73 20.45 -16.09
C CYS A 46 10.99 20.00 -15.35
N ARG A 47 11.38 20.74 -14.31
CA ARG A 47 12.60 20.49 -13.52
C ARG A 47 12.33 20.30 -12.03
N VAL A 48 11.06 20.25 -11.66
CA VAL A 48 10.61 20.12 -10.28
C VAL A 48 9.72 18.89 -10.15
N ALA A 49 9.80 18.23 -9.01
CA ALA A 49 8.96 17.10 -8.66
C ALA A 49 8.71 17.07 -7.15
N CYS A 50 7.70 16.29 -6.75
CA CYS A 50 7.46 15.97 -5.36
C CYS A 50 8.03 14.58 -5.08
N GLU A 51 9.31 14.52 -4.75
CA GLU A 51 10.03 13.28 -4.46
C GLU A 51 9.94 12.94 -2.96
N VAL A 52 9.82 11.65 -2.62
CA VAL A 52 9.93 11.19 -1.22
C VAL A 52 11.31 11.56 -0.67
N PRO A 53 11.39 12.23 0.50
CA PRO A 53 12.66 12.64 1.07
C PRO A 53 13.40 11.43 1.65
N ILE A 54 14.55 11.07 1.06
CA ILE A 54 15.38 9.94 1.52
C ILE A 54 16.41 10.43 2.55
N GLY A 55 16.55 9.73 3.66
CA GLY A 55 17.47 10.12 4.74
C GLY A 55 17.64 9.06 5.83
N LYS A 56 17.63 9.49 7.09
CA LYS A 56 17.98 8.66 8.26
C LYS A 56 16.85 7.79 8.80
N GLY A 57 15.64 7.91 8.23
CA GLY A 57 14.50 7.08 8.61
C GLY A 57 13.51 7.80 9.51
N ILE A 58 12.33 7.19 9.67
CA ILE A 58 11.16 7.80 10.32
C ILE A 58 11.38 8.06 11.82
N SER A 59 12.36 7.39 12.43
CA SER A 59 12.76 7.59 13.83
C SER A 59 13.67 8.80 14.03
N ALA A 60 14.20 9.38 12.94
CA ALA A 60 15.06 10.56 13.00
C ALA A 60 14.23 11.84 13.14
N LYS A 61 14.88 12.92 13.59
CA LYS A 61 14.23 14.22 13.84
C LYS A 61 13.56 14.83 12.59
N ASP A 62 14.10 14.54 11.41
CA ASP A 62 13.57 15.04 10.14
C ASP A 62 12.46 14.15 9.54
N GLY A 63 12.23 12.95 10.09
CA GLY A 63 11.20 12.01 9.64
C GLY A 63 11.31 11.63 8.15
N THR A 64 12.54 11.63 7.62
CA THR A 64 12.86 11.19 6.26
C THR A 64 12.63 9.69 6.08
N PHE A 65 12.48 9.21 4.85
CA PHE A 65 12.35 7.79 4.56
C PHE A 65 13.73 7.12 4.48
N ASN A 66 13.90 5.97 5.12
CA ASN A 66 15.07 5.11 4.94
C ASN A 66 14.63 3.72 4.43
N PRO A 67 14.99 3.34 3.19
CA PRO A 67 14.60 2.05 2.63
C PRO A 67 15.18 0.85 3.41
N LEU A 68 16.31 1.04 4.12
CA LEU A 68 16.94 -0.01 4.91
C LEU A 68 16.20 -0.32 6.22
N ASP A 69 15.29 0.55 6.67
CA ASP A 69 14.39 0.25 7.78
C ASP A 69 13.40 -0.86 7.38
N TRP A 70 13.14 -0.98 6.08
CA TRP A 70 12.09 -1.83 5.53
C TRP A 70 12.62 -2.95 4.67
N PHE A 71 13.85 -2.93 4.15
CA PHE A 71 14.36 -4.01 3.30
C PHE A 71 15.86 -4.22 3.52
N SER A 72 16.33 -5.44 3.25
CA SER A 72 17.76 -5.70 3.20
C SER A 72 18.40 -5.03 1.97
N GLN A 73 19.67 -4.67 2.05
CA GLN A 73 20.42 -4.10 0.93
C GLN A 73 20.37 -4.98 -0.34
N LYS A 74 20.28 -6.30 -0.17
CA LYS A 74 20.18 -7.28 -1.26
C LYS A 74 18.83 -7.22 -1.97
N ASP A 75 17.75 -6.96 -1.23
CA ASP A 75 16.40 -6.94 -1.77
C ASP A 75 16.08 -5.61 -2.44
N LEU A 76 16.62 -4.49 -1.93
CA LEU A 76 16.50 -3.17 -2.56
C LEU A 76 16.96 -3.13 -4.02
N ARG A 77 17.92 -3.97 -4.42
CA ARG A 77 18.43 -4.03 -5.81
C ARG A 77 17.48 -4.74 -6.78
N LYS A 78 16.40 -5.34 -6.29
CA LYS A 78 15.50 -6.20 -7.07
C LYS A 78 14.11 -5.60 -7.25
N VAL A 79 13.85 -4.46 -6.63
CA VAL A 79 12.51 -3.88 -6.49
C VAL A 79 12.57 -2.39 -6.79
N ASP A 80 11.50 -1.86 -7.38
CA ASP A 80 11.36 -0.43 -7.60
C ASP A 80 10.93 0.28 -6.31
N ASP A 81 11.28 1.56 -6.22
CA ASP A 81 10.95 2.43 -5.08
C ASP A 81 9.46 2.42 -4.72
N PHE A 82 8.57 2.36 -5.72
CA PHE A 82 7.13 2.34 -5.47
C PHE A 82 6.71 1.11 -4.66
N ILE A 83 7.40 -0.03 -4.80
CA ILE A 83 7.12 -1.17 -3.94
C ILE A 83 7.68 -0.93 -2.54
N ILE A 84 8.92 -0.47 -2.44
CA ILE A 84 9.57 -0.24 -1.14
C ILE A 84 8.70 0.65 -0.24
N PHE A 85 8.24 1.77 -0.79
CA PHE A 85 7.38 2.70 -0.09
C PHE A 85 5.99 2.11 0.20
N GLY A 86 5.45 1.28 -0.67
CA GLY A 86 4.11 0.69 -0.50
C GLY A 86 4.08 -0.31 0.65
N VAL A 87 5.15 -1.10 0.76
CA VAL A 87 5.35 -2.06 1.83
C VAL A 87 5.55 -1.38 3.16
N ALA A 88 6.36 -0.32 3.19
CA ALA A 88 6.51 0.51 4.38
C ALA A 88 5.17 1.10 4.83
N ALA A 89 4.35 1.62 3.89
CA ALA A 89 3.02 2.13 4.19
C ALA A 89 2.11 1.05 4.81
N ALA A 90 2.10 -0.16 4.24
CA ALA A 90 1.32 -1.29 4.76
C ALA A 90 1.75 -1.72 6.16
N GLU A 91 3.06 -1.87 6.40
CA GLU A 91 3.59 -2.22 7.72
C GLU A 91 3.31 -1.13 8.77
N MET A 92 3.38 0.16 8.37
CA MET A 92 2.99 1.28 9.24
C MET A 92 1.50 1.23 9.60
N ALA A 93 0.62 0.99 8.62
CA ALA A 93 -0.82 0.91 8.86
C ALA A 93 -1.18 -0.26 9.80
N LEU A 94 -0.56 -1.43 9.59
CA LEU A 94 -0.72 -2.59 10.48
C LEU A 94 -0.30 -2.25 11.91
N LYS A 95 0.87 -1.62 12.08
CA LYS A 95 1.36 -1.20 13.40
C LYS A 95 0.45 -0.16 14.07
N ASP A 96 -0.01 0.83 13.32
CA ASP A 96 -0.89 1.90 13.81
C ASP A 96 -2.25 1.35 14.26
N SER A 97 -2.78 0.33 13.57
CA SER A 97 -4.07 -0.27 13.89
C SER A 97 -4.14 -0.97 15.25
N GLY A 98 -3.00 -1.43 15.77
CA GLY A 98 -2.93 -2.23 17.00
C GLY A 98 -3.60 -3.60 16.90
N LEU A 99 -4.08 -4.01 15.71
CA LEU A 99 -4.70 -5.31 15.48
C LEU A 99 -3.65 -6.42 15.41
N ASP A 100 -4.01 -7.63 15.87
CA ASP A 100 -3.23 -8.82 15.53
C ASP A 100 -3.35 -9.07 14.01
N LEU A 101 -2.27 -9.57 13.42
CA LEU A 101 -2.20 -9.85 11.99
C LEU A 101 -3.33 -10.80 11.52
N MET A 102 -3.80 -11.72 12.37
CA MET A 102 -4.92 -12.62 12.05
C MET A 102 -6.28 -11.92 12.01
N GLU A 103 -6.41 -10.73 12.59
CA GLU A 103 -7.67 -9.98 12.58
C GLU A 103 -7.93 -9.33 11.22
N ILE A 104 -6.90 -9.20 10.37
CA ILE A 104 -7.03 -8.76 8.97
C ILE A 104 -7.65 -9.89 8.15
N SER A 105 -8.93 -9.74 7.82
CA SER A 105 -9.69 -10.77 7.11
C SER A 105 -9.44 -10.75 5.61
N TYR A 106 -9.23 -9.56 5.04
CA TYR A 106 -9.10 -9.36 3.60
C TYR A 106 -8.07 -8.26 3.29
N ILE A 107 -7.32 -8.44 2.21
CA ILE A 107 -6.37 -7.46 1.67
C ILE A 107 -6.81 -7.08 0.26
N ASN A 108 -7.21 -5.83 0.07
CA ASN A 108 -7.41 -5.23 -1.25
C ASN A 108 -6.05 -4.70 -1.73
N ALA A 109 -5.40 -5.48 -2.60
CA ALA A 109 -4.03 -5.24 -3.05
C ALA A 109 -3.98 -4.11 -4.09
N HIS A 110 -2.80 -3.49 -4.23
CA HIS A 110 -2.56 -2.53 -5.29
C HIS A 110 -2.50 -3.20 -6.66
N ALA A 111 -1.76 -4.30 -6.80
CA ALA A 111 -1.73 -5.28 -7.89
C ALA A 111 -2.26 -4.75 -9.24
N THR A 112 -1.39 -4.08 -9.99
CA THR A 112 -1.71 -3.38 -11.23
C THR A 112 -1.59 -4.25 -12.48
N SER A 113 -1.44 -5.56 -12.31
CA SER A 113 -1.16 -6.52 -13.39
C SER A 113 0.22 -6.30 -14.01
N THR A 114 1.18 -5.83 -13.20
CA THR A 114 2.58 -5.74 -13.62
C THR A 114 3.32 -6.95 -13.02
N PRO A 115 3.91 -7.85 -13.83
CA PRO A 115 4.41 -9.13 -13.30
C PRO A 115 5.36 -8.98 -12.10
N LYS A 116 6.34 -8.08 -12.20
CA LYS A 116 7.26 -7.81 -11.09
C LYS A 116 6.58 -7.11 -9.92
N GLY A 117 5.70 -6.13 -10.17
CA GLY A 117 5.06 -5.35 -9.12
C GLY A 117 4.18 -6.22 -8.23
N ASP A 118 3.34 -7.05 -8.84
CA ASP A 118 2.40 -7.93 -8.15
C ASP A 118 3.15 -9.00 -7.34
N GLU A 119 4.22 -9.59 -7.88
CA GLU A 119 5.07 -10.53 -7.16
C GLU A 119 5.73 -9.93 -5.91
N ILE A 120 6.22 -8.69 -6.01
CA ILE A 120 6.91 -8.04 -4.90
C ILE A 120 5.89 -7.60 -3.85
N GLU A 121 4.73 -7.07 -4.25
CA GLU A 121 3.64 -6.79 -3.31
C GLU A 121 3.23 -8.04 -2.55
N LEU A 122 3.03 -9.17 -3.25
CA LEU A 122 2.70 -10.45 -2.62
C LEU A 122 3.79 -10.91 -1.63
N LYS A 123 5.07 -10.83 -2.00
CA LYS A 123 6.20 -11.16 -1.10
C LYS A 123 6.23 -10.27 0.13
N ALA A 124 5.91 -8.99 -0.05
CA ALA A 124 5.91 -8.04 1.04
C ALA A 124 4.73 -8.20 1.98
N ILE A 125 3.54 -8.49 1.45
CA ILE A 125 2.39 -8.89 2.25
C ILE A 125 2.76 -10.14 3.05
N LYS A 126 3.30 -11.19 2.42
CA LYS A 126 3.79 -12.38 3.15
C LYS A 126 4.74 -12.02 4.28
N ARG A 127 5.63 -11.04 4.08
CA ARG A 127 6.56 -10.58 5.12
C ARG A 127 5.88 -9.79 6.23
N ALA A 128 5.04 -8.81 5.89
CA ALA A 128 4.30 -7.98 6.86
C ALA A 128 3.42 -8.84 7.77
N PHE A 129 2.83 -9.89 7.19
CA PHE A 129 2.03 -10.88 7.90
C PHE A 129 2.86 -12.02 8.53
N LYS A 130 4.20 -11.89 8.59
CA LYS A 130 5.13 -12.86 9.21
C LYS A 130 4.94 -14.30 8.71
N GLY A 131 4.62 -14.46 7.43
CA GLY A 131 4.37 -15.75 6.80
C GLY A 131 3.02 -16.39 7.13
N ARG A 132 2.11 -15.67 7.81
CA ARG A 132 0.72 -16.09 7.98
C ARG A 132 0.01 -15.97 6.63
N VAL A 133 -0.71 -17.01 6.25
CA VAL A 133 -1.23 -17.20 4.88
C VAL A 133 -2.75 -17.38 4.83
N GLU A 134 -3.43 -17.32 5.97
CA GLU A 134 -4.89 -17.49 6.08
C GLU A 134 -5.66 -16.19 5.77
N HIS A 135 -5.17 -15.44 4.78
CA HIS A 135 -5.77 -14.18 4.36
C HIS A 135 -6.34 -14.33 2.96
N PHE A 136 -7.48 -13.67 2.72
CA PHE A 136 -7.94 -13.43 1.36
C PHE A 136 -7.24 -12.19 0.82
N LEU A 137 -6.75 -12.26 -0.41
CA LEU A 137 -6.13 -11.16 -1.13
C LEU A 137 -6.75 -11.08 -2.50
N SER A 138 -7.19 -9.90 -2.94
CA SER A 138 -7.62 -9.72 -4.31
C SER A 138 -7.24 -8.36 -4.88
N SER A 139 -7.27 -8.27 -6.22
CA SER A 139 -7.11 -7.01 -6.94
C SER A 139 -8.41 -6.65 -7.63
N THR A 140 -9.10 -5.62 -7.12
CA THR A 140 -10.30 -5.09 -7.77
C THR A 140 -9.99 -4.42 -9.12
N LYS A 141 -8.73 -4.03 -9.37
CA LYS A 141 -8.26 -3.49 -10.66
C LYS A 141 -8.37 -4.51 -11.79
N SER A 142 -8.43 -5.81 -11.49
CA SER A 142 -8.75 -6.83 -12.49
C SER A 142 -10.08 -6.58 -13.21
N SER A 143 -11.05 -5.95 -12.53
CA SER A 143 -12.38 -5.62 -13.05
C SER A 143 -12.51 -4.19 -13.55
N ILE A 144 -11.89 -3.22 -12.86
CA ILE A 144 -12.09 -1.78 -13.13
C ILE A 144 -10.90 -1.10 -13.81
N GLY A 145 -9.83 -1.84 -14.08
CA GLY A 145 -8.55 -1.28 -14.51
C GLY A 145 -7.88 -0.40 -13.44
N HIS A 146 -6.76 0.21 -13.79
CA HIS A 146 -6.07 1.13 -12.89
C HIS A 146 -6.57 2.57 -13.05
N LEU A 147 -7.44 3.01 -12.13
CA LEU A 147 -8.06 4.34 -12.15
C LEU A 147 -7.12 5.51 -11.74
N LEU A 148 -5.80 5.32 -11.80
CA LEU A 148 -4.78 6.30 -11.41
C LEU A 148 -5.13 6.99 -10.08
N GLY A 149 -5.29 8.31 -10.07
CA GLY A 149 -5.57 9.10 -8.87
C GLY A 149 -6.90 8.78 -8.18
N ALA A 150 -7.87 8.18 -8.86
CA ALA A 150 -9.14 7.78 -8.26
C ALA A 150 -9.10 6.38 -7.62
N ALA A 151 -8.06 5.57 -7.91
CA ALA A 151 -8.01 4.17 -7.49
C ALA A 151 -8.16 4.00 -5.98
N GLY A 152 -7.41 4.77 -5.18
CA GLY A 152 -7.47 4.64 -3.72
C GLY A 152 -8.82 4.99 -3.10
N ALA A 153 -9.53 5.97 -3.65
CA ALA A 153 -10.87 6.31 -3.17
C ALA A 153 -11.90 5.22 -3.49
N VAL A 154 -11.86 4.68 -4.71
CA VAL A 154 -12.75 3.60 -5.15
C VAL A 154 -12.45 2.30 -4.39
N GLU A 155 -11.18 1.97 -4.20
CA GLU A 155 -10.73 0.80 -3.44
C GLU A 155 -11.08 0.89 -1.96
N ALA A 156 -11.00 2.08 -1.35
CA ALA A 156 -11.49 2.31 0.01
C ALA A 156 -13.01 2.05 0.11
N ILE A 157 -13.80 2.52 -0.86
CA ILE A 157 -15.24 2.24 -0.91
C ILE A 157 -15.50 0.73 -1.02
N PHE A 158 -14.80 0.03 -1.90
CA PHE A 158 -14.95 -1.42 -2.05
C PHE A 158 -14.53 -2.19 -0.79
N SER A 159 -13.47 -1.76 -0.11
CA SER A 159 -13.04 -2.33 1.18
C SER A 159 -14.12 -2.16 2.26
N ILE A 160 -14.74 -0.97 2.35
CA ILE A 160 -15.86 -0.71 3.26
C ILE A 160 -17.09 -1.57 2.90
N LEU A 161 -17.42 -1.68 1.62
CA LEU A 161 -18.54 -2.51 1.15
C LEU A 161 -18.28 -4.00 1.39
N SER A 162 -17.04 -4.46 1.30
CA SER A 162 -16.64 -5.83 1.63
C SER A 162 -16.95 -6.14 3.10
N ILE A 163 -16.58 -5.25 4.02
CA ILE A 163 -16.93 -5.38 5.46
C ILE A 163 -18.45 -5.37 5.66
N LYS A 164 -19.18 -4.48 4.99
CA LYS A 164 -20.63 -4.34 5.17
C LYS A 164 -21.41 -5.56 4.68
N ASN A 165 -20.96 -6.16 3.58
CA ASN A 165 -21.67 -7.25 2.91
C ASN A 165 -21.08 -8.63 3.18
N ASN A 166 -19.95 -8.74 3.89
CA ASN A 166 -19.26 -10.02 4.14
C ASN A 166 -18.91 -10.76 2.83
N ILE A 167 -18.40 -10.00 1.86
CA ILE A 167 -18.02 -10.51 0.54
C ILE A 167 -16.59 -10.06 0.25
N VAL A 168 -15.75 -11.01 -0.13
CA VAL A 168 -14.44 -10.74 -0.71
C VAL A 168 -14.57 -10.69 -2.24
N PRO A 169 -14.28 -9.54 -2.90
CA PRO A 169 -14.32 -9.44 -4.35
C PRO A 169 -13.28 -10.34 -5.03
N PRO A 170 -13.54 -10.84 -6.24
CA PRO A 170 -12.59 -11.68 -6.97
C PRO A 170 -11.47 -10.87 -7.59
N THR A 171 -10.36 -11.56 -7.84
CA THR A 171 -9.40 -11.21 -8.88
C THR A 171 -9.82 -11.96 -10.16
N ILE A 172 -10.42 -11.25 -11.12
CA ILE A 172 -10.82 -11.86 -12.39
C ILE A 172 -9.61 -12.03 -13.32
N ASN A 173 -9.74 -12.89 -14.34
CA ASN A 173 -8.69 -13.19 -15.33
C ASN A 173 -7.37 -13.74 -14.73
N LEU A 174 -7.44 -14.46 -13.60
CA LEU A 174 -6.27 -14.99 -12.90
C LEU A 174 -6.08 -16.49 -13.21
N ASP A 175 -5.63 -16.79 -14.43
CA ASP A 175 -5.47 -18.17 -14.91
C ASP A 175 -4.05 -18.72 -14.64
N ASP A 176 -3.02 -17.88 -14.82
CA ASP A 176 -1.61 -18.25 -14.70
C ASP A 176 -0.91 -17.42 -13.62
N LEU A 177 -0.53 -18.07 -12.51
CA LEU A 177 0.18 -17.41 -11.41
C LEU A 177 1.68 -17.30 -11.72
N SER A 178 2.24 -16.11 -11.54
CA SER A 178 3.68 -15.88 -11.65
C SER A 178 4.48 -16.49 -10.49
N ILE A 179 3.86 -16.61 -9.30
CA ILE A 179 4.47 -17.19 -8.10
C ILE A 179 3.44 -18.00 -7.32
N ASP A 180 3.86 -19.19 -6.86
CA ASP A 180 3.05 -20.03 -5.97
C ASP A 180 2.85 -19.39 -4.58
N THR A 181 1.63 -19.54 -4.06
CA THR A 181 1.24 -18.93 -2.80
C THR A 181 0.13 -19.69 -2.12
N LYS A 182 0.22 -19.75 -0.79
CA LYS A 182 -0.85 -20.27 0.07
C LYS A 182 -1.93 -19.23 0.39
N ILE A 183 -1.66 -17.95 0.11
CA ILE A 183 -2.65 -16.87 0.24
C ILE A 183 -3.72 -17.11 -0.82
N ASP A 184 -4.98 -17.04 -0.41
CA ASP A 184 -6.11 -17.19 -1.32
C ASP A 184 -6.28 -15.90 -2.14
N LEU A 185 -5.90 -15.95 -3.43
CA LEU A 185 -5.95 -14.81 -4.35
C LEU A 185 -7.35 -14.51 -4.90
N VAL A 186 -8.35 -15.27 -4.44
CA VAL A 186 -9.77 -15.16 -4.81
C VAL A 186 -9.95 -15.14 -6.34
N PRO A 187 -9.45 -16.15 -7.07
CA PRO A 187 -9.52 -16.15 -8.53
C PRO A 187 -10.96 -16.32 -9.02
N HIS A 188 -11.34 -15.52 -10.01
CA HIS A 188 -12.60 -15.55 -10.78
C HIS A 188 -13.90 -15.25 -10.02
N GLU A 189 -14.14 -15.90 -8.87
CA GLU A 189 -15.41 -15.84 -8.14
C GLU A 189 -15.25 -15.22 -6.76
N SER A 190 -16.21 -14.36 -6.38
CA SER A 190 -16.27 -13.75 -5.05
C SER A 190 -16.49 -14.80 -3.97
N LYS A 191 -16.03 -14.52 -2.74
CA LYS A 191 -16.22 -15.42 -1.59
C LYS A 191 -17.05 -14.76 -0.51
N GLU A 192 -18.06 -15.46 0.00
CA GLU A 192 -18.77 -15.07 1.20
C GLU A 192 -17.93 -15.42 2.44
N LYS A 193 -17.61 -14.40 3.25
CA LYS A 193 -16.81 -14.54 4.46
C LYS A 193 -17.13 -13.41 5.42
N GLU A 194 -17.22 -13.70 6.71
CA GLU A 194 -17.24 -12.62 7.69
C GLU A 194 -15.94 -11.80 7.63
N ILE A 195 -16.07 -10.52 7.31
CA ILE A 195 -14.94 -9.59 7.22
C ILE A 195 -15.06 -8.58 8.36
N ASN A 196 -14.06 -8.59 9.24
CA ASN A 196 -14.01 -7.66 10.37
C ASN A 196 -13.05 -6.51 10.13
N SER A 197 -11.97 -6.75 9.38
CA SER A 197 -11.07 -5.69 8.96
C SER A 197 -10.45 -5.96 7.59
N VAL A 198 -10.12 -4.88 6.89
CA VAL A 198 -9.55 -4.89 5.54
C VAL A 198 -8.35 -3.96 5.48
N LEU A 199 -7.22 -4.46 4.99
CA LEU A 199 -6.09 -3.64 4.55
C LEU A 199 -6.29 -3.26 3.09
N SER A 200 -6.29 -1.97 2.78
CA SER A 200 -6.37 -1.45 1.42
C SER A 200 -5.06 -0.77 1.04
N ASN A 201 -4.42 -1.26 -0.01
CA ASN A 201 -3.15 -0.73 -0.52
C ASN A 201 -3.36 0.10 -1.78
N SER A 202 -2.80 1.31 -1.82
CA SER A 202 -2.80 2.15 -3.02
C SER A 202 -1.42 2.78 -3.21
N PHE A 203 -0.70 2.33 -4.23
CA PHE A 203 0.66 2.76 -4.50
C PHE A 203 0.71 3.65 -5.75
N GLY A 204 1.19 4.89 -5.58
CA GLY A 204 1.28 5.87 -6.63
C GLY A 204 2.64 5.85 -7.32
N PHE A 205 2.64 6.17 -8.61
CA PHE A 205 3.88 6.54 -9.31
C PHE A 205 4.56 7.73 -8.60
N GLY A 206 5.89 7.77 -8.63
CA GLY A 206 6.68 8.78 -7.89
C GLY A 206 6.81 8.49 -6.39
N GLY A 207 6.24 7.37 -5.92
CA GLY A 207 6.49 6.85 -4.58
C GLY A 207 5.62 7.42 -3.47
N THR A 208 4.51 8.06 -3.84
CA THR A 208 3.49 8.49 -2.88
C THR A 208 2.53 7.34 -2.64
N ASN A 209 2.69 6.66 -1.51
CA ASN A 209 1.99 5.43 -1.22
C ASN A 209 1.25 5.53 0.09
N ALA A 210 0.06 4.95 0.12
CA ALA A 210 -0.77 4.90 1.31
C ALA A 210 -1.39 3.52 1.48
N SER A 211 -1.50 3.12 2.74
CA SER A 211 -2.25 1.96 3.17
C SER A 211 -3.18 2.37 4.30
N VAL A 212 -4.42 1.90 4.22
CA VAL A 212 -5.46 2.20 5.21
C VAL A 212 -6.12 0.92 5.65
N ILE A 213 -6.32 0.77 6.96
CA ILE A 213 -7.07 -0.33 7.54
C ILE A 213 -8.44 0.16 7.95
N PHE A 214 -9.46 -0.51 7.44
CA PHE A 214 -10.85 -0.30 7.81
C PHE A 214 -11.30 -1.46 8.69
N SER A 215 -11.97 -1.16 9.80
CA SER A 215 -12.55 -2.18 10.69
C SER A 215 -14.01 -1.91 10.97
N ARG A 216 -14.75 -2.99 11.23
CA ARG A 216 -16.08 -2.94 11.81
C ARG A 216 -16.01 -2.29 13.20
N TYR A 217 -16.93 -1.36 13.46
CA TYR A 217 -17.13 -0.71 14.77
C TYR A 217 -18.24 -1.40 15.55
#